data_AF-A0A9P6B9H9-F1
#
_entry.id   AF-A0A9P6B9H9-F1
#
_cell.length_a   1.000
_cell.length_b   1.000
_cell.length_c   1.000
_cell.angle_alpha   90.00
_cell.angle_beta   90.00
_cell.angle_gamma   90.00
#
_symmetry.space_group_name_H-M   'P 1'
#
loop_
_entity.id
_entity.type
_entity.pdbx_description
1 polymer ?
#
loop_
_entity_poly.entity_id
_entity_poly.type
_entity_poly.pdbx_seq_one_letter_code
_entity_poly.pdbx_strand_id
1 'polypeptide(L)'
;TVGLLYDIACQIHHSLLKWNIMLEWMGQIEFGVSVFHAYSHQWTCQLWYHPQKSEKWGLSDGEGCERFWSELTRLIPGLRVTGYHHHLFIIDLQVEHIDELKQEGAGKWL
;
A
#
# COMPACT_ATOMS: atom_id res chain seq x y z
N THR A 1 -15.87 -2.46 -6.69
CA THR A 1 -15.32 -1.63 -5.60
C THR A 1 -13.81 -1.72 -5.65
N VAL A 2 -13.11 -0.59 -5.51
CA VAL A 2 -11.66 -0.48 -5.45
C VAL A 2 -11.25 -0.26 -4.00
N GLY A 3 -10.24 -0.98 -3.53
CA GLY A 3 -9.73 -0.84 -2.16
C GLY A 3 -8.59 0.17 -2.07
N LEU A 4 -8.69 1.13 -1.15
CA LEU A 4 -7.62 2.05 -0.77
C LEU A 4 -7.13 1.70 0.64
N LEU A 5 -5.97 1.03 0.72
CA LEU A 5 -5.21 0.87 1.96
C LEU A 5 -4.17 1.98 2.05
N TYR A 6 -4.28 2.81 3.07
CA TYR A 6 -3.34 3.91 3.30
C TYR A 6 -3.33 4.33 4.76
N ASP A 7 -2.18 4.78 5.26
CA ASP A 7 -1.94 5.14 6.65
C ASP A 7 -3.02 6.07 7.22
N ILE A 8 -3.48 7.03 6.42
CA ILE A 8 -4.48 8.01 6.82
C ILE A 8 -5.80 7.88 6.07
N ALA A 9 -6.12 6.71 5.52
CA ALA A 9 -7.35 6.47 4.75
C ALA A 9 -8.62 6.89 5.52
N CYS A 10 -8.66 6.70 6.83
CA CYS A 10 -9.79 7.13 7.67
C CYS A 10 -9.98 8.65 7.68
N GLN A 11 -8.90 9.44 7.64
CA GLN A 11 -8.97 10.89 7.59
C GLN A 11 -9.38 11.38 6.20
N ILE A 12 -8.90 10.71 5.15
CA ILE A 12 -9.30 10.98 3.77
C ILE A 12 -10.81 10.73 3.63
N HIS A 13 -11.28 9.53 4.03
CA HIS A 13 -12.69 9.16 3.97
C HIS A 13 -13.57 10.18 4.70
N HIS A 14 -13.20 10.53 5.94
CA HIS A 14 -13.91 11.54 6.72
C HIS A 14 -13.93 12.92 6.05
N SER A 15 -12.81 13.33 5.45
CA SER A 15 -12.69 14.63 4.77
C SER A 15 -13.55 14.69 3.51
N LEU A 16 -13.58 13.62 2.72
CA LEU A 16 -14.44 13.53 1.52
C LEU A 16 -15.92 13.70 1.88
N LEU A 17 -16.38 13.01 2.93
CA LEU A 17 -17.74 13.14 3.44
C LEU A 17 -18.02 14.55 3.99
N LYS A 18 -17.12 15.08 4.82
CA LYS A 18 -17.29 16.39 5.47
C LYS A 18 -17.42 17.52 4.47
N TRP A 19 -16.68 17.46 3.37
CA TRP A 19 -16.60 18.53 2.39
C TRP A 19 -17.39 18.24 1.10
N ASN A 20 -18.16 17.15 1.06
CA ASN A 20 -18.93 16.71 -0.11
C ASN A 20 -18.06 16.58 -1.38
N ILE A 21 -16.85 16.05 -1.24
CA ILE A 21 -15.91 15.86 -2.34
C ILE A 21 -16.12 14.45 -2.92
N MET A 22 -16.31 14.36 -4.24
CA MET A 22 -16.38 13.09 -4.98
C MET A 22 -17.41 12.09 -4.43
N LEU A 23 -18.55 12.58 -3.92
CA LEU A 23 -19.59 11.75 -3.31
C LEU A 23 -20.15 10.69 -4.27
N GLU A 24 -20.14 10.98 -5.58
CA GLU A 24 -20.60 10.06 -6.63
C GLU A 24 -19.73 8.79 -6.74
N TRP A 25 -18.50 8.83 -6.24
CA TRP A 25 -17.56 7.70 -6.24
C TRP A 25 -17.48 6.99 -4.89
N MET A 26 -18.10 7.51 -3.84
CA MET A 26 -17.94 7.00 -2.46
C MET A 26 -18.38 5.54 -2.30
N GLY A 27 -19.43 5.11 -3.02
CA GLY A 27 -19.87 3.71 -3.00
C GLY A 27 -18.93 2.76 -3.76
N GLN A 28 -17.96 3.29 -4.50
CA GLN A 28 -17.04 2.52 -5.33
C GLN A 28 -15.68 2.32 -4.66
N ILE A 29 -15.38 3.04 -3.58
CA ILE A 29 -14.09 3.00 -2.88
C ILE A 29 -14.29 2.42 -1.47
N GLU A 30 -13.54 1.36 -1.16
CA GLU A 30 -13.40 0.88 0.21
C GLU A 30 -12.16 1.52 0.83
N PHE A 31 -12.28 2.04 2.06
CA PHE A 31 -11.17 2.66 2.78
C PHE A 31 -10.69 1.75 3.91
N GLY A 32 -9.39 1.51 3.98
CA GLY A 32 -8.76 0.77 5.07
C GLY A 32 -7.43 1.41 5.46
N VAL A 33 -7.07 1.27 6.73
CA VAL A 33 -5.77 1.73 7.25
C VAL A 33 -4.89 0.50 7.42
N SER A 34 -3.63 0.55 6.98
CA SER A 34 -2.70 -0.58 7.12
C SER A 34 -2.68 -1.13 8.56
N VAL A 35 -2.52 -2.44 8.72
CA VAL A 35 -2.76 -3.16 9.99
C VAL A 35 -1.97 -2.56 11.14
N PHE A 36 -0.69 -2.25 10.92
CA PHE A 36 0.15 -1.62 11.94
C PHE A 36 -0.32 -0.20 12.28
N HIS A 37 -0.60 0.59 11.24
CA HIS A 37 -1.04 1.98 11.38
C HIS A 37 -2.40 2.12 12.08
N ALA A 38 -3.31 1.17 11.88
CA ALA A 38 -4.64 1.21 12.48
C ALA A 38 -4.59 1.32 14.00
N TYR A 39 -3.65 0.63 14.66
CA TYR A 39 -3.45 0.70 16.11
C TYR A 39 -2.93 2.05 16.62
N SER A 40 -2.26 2.82 15.76
CA SER A 40 -1.80 4.18 16.08
C SER A 40 -2.91 5.22 15.98
N HIS A 41 -4.10 4.82 15.51
CA HIS A 41 -5.27 5.69 15.36
C HIS A 41 -6.25 5.53 16.52
N GLN A 42 -7.25 6.42 16.58
CA GLN A 42 -8.33 6.35 17.57
C GLN A 42 -9.07 5.01 17.52
N TRP A 43 -9.65 4.61 18.64
CA TRP A 43 -10.33 3.31 18.80
C TRP A 43 -11.37 3.02 17.71
N THR A 44 -12.13 4.01 17.27
CA THR A 44 -13.12 3.83 16.19
C THR A 44 -12.45 3.44 14.86
N CYS A 45 -11.24 3.95 14.57
CA CYS A 45 -10.51 3.60 13.35
C CYS A 45 -10.08 2.13 13.37
N GLN A 46 -9.68 1.63 14.53
CA GLN A 46 -9.36 0.21 14.75
C GLN A 46 -10.58 -0.72 14.60
N LEU A 47 -11.81 -0.19 14.68
CA LEU A 47 -13.02 -0.97 14.44
C LEU A 47 -13.42 -0.95 12.96
N TRP A 48 -13.45 0.24 12.35
CA TRP A 48 -14.07 0.44 11.04
C TRP A 48 -13.12 0.33 9.85
N TYR A 49 -11.84 0.64 10.04
CA TYR A 49 -10.86 0.71 8.96
C TYR A 49 -9.78 -0.37 9.06
N HIS A 50 -9.83 -1.22 10.09
CA HIS A 50 -8.83 -2.26 10.30
C HIS A 50 -9.00 -3.40 9.27
N PRO A 51 -7.99 -3.75 8.45
CA PRO A 51 -8.15 -4.66 7.33
C PRO A 51 -8.58 -6.06 7.77
N GLN A 52 -8.02 -6.57 8.87
CA GLN A 52 -8.38 -7.89 9.43
C GLN A 52 -9.82 -7.97 9.97
N LYS A 53 -10.57 -6.85 10.02
CA LYS A 53 -11.99 -6.84 10.42
C LYS A 53 -12.94 -6.79 9.22
N SER A 54 -12.41 -6.85 8.00
CA SER A 54 -13.18 -6.82 6.77
C SER A 54 -12.65 -7.86 5.80
N GLU A 55 -13.53 -8.77 5.37
CA GLU A 55 -13.20 -9.83 4.41
C GLU A 55 -12.76 -9.26 3.05
N LYS A 56 -13.07 -7.99 2.75
CA LYS A 56 -12.74 -7.32 1.48
C LYS A 56 -11.24 -7.16 1.24
N TRP A 57 -10.42 -7.21 2.28
CA TRP A 57 -8.96 -7.01 2.20
C TRP A 57 -8.15 -8.31 2.08
N GLY A 58 -8.81 -9.47 2.21
CA GLY A 58 -8.13 -10.76 2.23
C GLY A 58 -7.05 -10.81 3.31
N LEU A 59 -5.84 -11.25 2.92
CA LEU A 59 -4.67 -11.32 3.81
C LEU A 59 -3.75 -10.09 3.70
N SER A 60 -4.19 -9.01 3.04
CA SER A 60 -3.38 -7.80 2.92
C SER A 60 -3.26 -7.11 4.27
N ASP A 61 -2.03 -6.76 4.66
CA ASP A 61 -1.75 -5.91 5.81
C ASP A 61 -1.59 -4.43 5.45
N GLY A 62 -1.60 -4.09 4.15
CA GLY A 62 -1.46 -2.72 3.66
C GLY A 62 -0.03 -2.19 3.53
N GLU A 63 1.01 -3.00 3.78
CA GLU A 63 2.42 -2.54 3.81
C GLU A 63 3.18 -2.83 2.50
N GLY A 64 2.45 -3.07 1.41
CA GLY A 64 3.02 -3.53 0.13
C GLY A 64 4.01 -2.53 -0.46
N CYS A 65 3.64 -1.25 -0.46
CA CYS A 65 4.42 -0.15 -1.00
C CYS A 65 5.71 0.07 -0.21
N GLU A 66 5.64 0.00 1.12
CA GLU A 66 6.73 0.21 2.06
C GLU A 66 7.79 -0.90 1.91
N ARG A 67 7.34 -2.16 1.80
CA ARG A 67 8.24 -3.30 1.56
C ARG A 67 8.92 -3.20 0.20
N PHE A 68 8.15 -2.90 -0.85
CA PHE A 68 8.70 -2.70 -2.18
C PHE A 68 9.71 -1.55 -2.22
N TRP A 69 9.38 -0.42 -1.59
CA TRP A 69 10.29 0.70 -1.44
C TRP A 69 11.58 0.28 -0.72
N SER A 70 11.46 -0.43 0.41
CA SER A 70 12.60 -0.95 1.16
C SER A 70 13.56 -1.76 0.29
N GLU A 71 13.04 -2.65 -0.56
CA GLU A 71 13.83 -3.46 -1.49
C GLU A 71 14.54 -2.60 -2.56
N LEU A 72 13.96 -1.46 -2.95
CA LEU A 72 14.56 -0.52 -3.91
C LEU A 72 15.55 0.47 -3.28
N THR A 73 15.47 0.75 -1.96
CA THR A 73 16.29 1.78 -1.31
C THR A 73 17.79 1.61 -1.53
N ARG A 74 18.26 0.36 -1.63
CA ARG A 74 19.67 0.02 -1.90
C ARG A 74 20.20 0.58 -3.22
N LEU A 75 19.32 0.83 -4.18
CA LEU A 75 19.69 1.36 -5.50
C LEU A 75 19.91 2.87 -5.48
N ILE A 76 19.33 3.59 -4.52
CA ILE A 76 19.33 5.06 -4.48
C ILE A 76 20.74 5.65 -4.60
N PRO A 77 21.77 5.20 -3.85
CA PRO A 77 23.11 5.79 -3.94
C PRO A 77 23.74 5.61 -5.33
N GLY A 78 23.59 4.42 -5.93
CA GLY A 78 24.17 4.12 -7.24
C GLY A 78 23.45 4.86 -8.36
N LEU A 79 22.12 4.86 -8.35
CA LEU A 79 21.32 5.42 -9.43
C LEU A 79 21.41 6.94 -9.53
N ARG A 80 21.70 7.65 -8.44
CA ARG A 80 21.87 9.11 -8.41
C ARG A 80 22.94 9.64 -9.37
N VAL A 81 23.94 8.83 -9.72
CA VAL A 81 25.03 9.20 -10.62
C VAL A 81 24.95 8.52 -12.00
N THR A 82 23.89 7.74 -12.25
CA THR A 82 23.69 7.04 -13.52
C THR A 82 22.94 7.89 -14.53
N GLY A 83 23.17 7.63 -15.82
CA GLY A 83 22.36 8.23 -16.90
C GLY A 83 20.93 7.70 -16.89
N TYR A 84 20.00 8.50 -17.41
CA TYR A 84 18.55 8.22 -17.41
C TYR A 84 18.17 6.79 -17.87
N HIS A 85 18.73 6.32 -18.99
CA HIS A 85 18.40 4.98 -19.50
C HIS A 85 18.94 3.85 -18.62
N HIS A 86 20.14 4.00 -18.08
CA HIS A 86 20.70 3.02 -17.12
C HIS A 86 19.90 3.00 -15.82
N HIS A 87 19.44 4.16 -15.36
CA HIS A 87 18.57 4.27 -14.19
C HIS A 87 17.29 3.45 -14.39
N LEU A 88 16.57 3.70 -15.48
CA LEU A 88 15.34 2.95 -15.77
C LEU A 88 15.59 1.45 -15.91
N PHE A 89 16.63 1.07 -16.66
CA PHE A 89 16.98 -0.33 -16.87
C PHE A 89 17.29 -1.07 -15.56
N ILE A 90 18.05 -0.46 -14.65
CA ILE A 90 18.38 -1.08 -13.36
C ILE A 90 17.15 -1.18 -12.45
N ILE A 91 16.26 -0.18 -12.45
CA ILE A 91 15.00 -0.28 -11.71
C ILE A 91 14.17 -1.45 -12.25
N ASP A 92 14.00 -1.53 -13.57
CA ASP A 92 13.20 -2.56 -14.22
C ASP A 92 13.69 -3.97 -13.84
N LEU A 93 15.00 -4.23 -14.00
CA LEU A 93 15.63 -5.49 -13.59
C LEU A 93 15.43 -5.80 -12.10
N GLN A 94 15.51 -4.78 -11.23
CA GLN A 94 15.29 -4.99 -9.81
C GLN A 94 13.83 -5.33 -9.50
N VAL A 95 12.88 -4.73 -10.21
CA VAL A 95 11.45 -5.02 -10.07
C VAL A 95 11.14 -6.44 -10.52
N GLU A 96 11.67 -6.86 -11.68
CA GLU A 96 11.55 -8.25 -12.16
C GLU A 96 12.10 -9.25 -11.14
N HIS A 97 13.30 -8.99 -10.63
CA HIS A 97 13.92 -9.85 -9.60
C HIS A 97 13.10 -9.93 -8.30
N ILE A 98 12.51 -8.80 -7.85
CA ILE A 98 11.63 -8.79 -6.69
C ILE A 98 10.36 -9.63 -6.94
N ASP A 99 9.77 -9.52 -8.13
CA ASP A 99 8.56 -10.26 -8.50
C ASP A 99 8.82 -11.77 -8.50
N GLU A 100 9.91 -12.21 -9.14
CA GLU A 100 10.33 -13.62 -9.13
C GLU A 100 10.47 -14.18 -7.70
N LEU A 101 11.20 -13.46 -6.82
CA LEU A 101 11.38 -13.88 -5.43
C LEU A 101 10.06 -13.94 -4.65
N LYS A 102 9.15 -13.00 -4.89
CA LYS A 102 7.84 -12.98 -4.22
C LYS A 102 6.93 -14.10 -4.72
N GLN A 103 6.96 -14.40 -6.02
CA GLN A 103 6.20 -15.51 -6.59
C GLN A 103 6.70 -16.85 -6.04
N GLU A 104 8.02 -17.08 -5.98
CA GLU A 104 8.61 -18.28 -5.38
C GLU A 104 8.26 -18.40 -3.88
N GLY A 105 8.24 -17.26 -3.17
CA GLY A 105 7.95 -17.19 -1.74
C GLY A 105 6.46 -17.30 -1.38
N ALA A 106 5.55 -17.08 -2.32
CA ALA A 106 4.11 -16.92 -2.05
C ALA A 106 3.51 -18.14 -1.33
N GLY A 107 3.97 -19.35 -1.67
CA GLY A 107 3.49 -20.59 -1.06
C GLY A 107 4.00 -20.84 0.36
N LYS A 108 5.06 -20.16 0.82
CA LYS A 108 5.62 -20.37 2.18
C LYS A 108 4.72 -19.84 3.30
N TRP A 109 3.73 -19.02 2.94
CA TRP A 109 2.79 -18.40 3.86
C TRP A 109 1.52 -19.22 4.12
N LEU A 110 1.30 -20.29 3.35
CA LEU A 110 0.23 -21.28 3.51
C LEU A 110 0.76 -22.53 4.22
#